data_AF-A0A7C5SX15-F1
#
_entry.id   AF-A0A7C5SX15-F1
#
_cell.length_a   1.000
_cell.length_b   1.000
_cell.length_c   1.000
_cell.angle_alpha   90.00
_cell.angle_beta   90.00
_cell.angle_gamma   90.00
#
_symmetry.space_group_name_H-M   'P 1'
#
loop_
_entity.id
_entity.type
_entity.pdbx_description
1 polymer ?
#
loop_
_entity_poly.entity_id
_entity_poly.type
_entity_poly.pdbx_seq_one_letter_code
_entity_poly.pdbx_strand_id
1 'polypeptide(L)' 'MKVLKEIYGVGILFFYYMKYIILFGWPLLRYGLEYKDNIIMNILWVFCLILMIKDIVYKFVLKKSYCDSSSCSSKK' A
#
# COMPACT_ATOMS: atom_id res chain seq x y z
N MET A 1 -12.16 -23.23 -1.29
CA MET A 1 -12.01 -21.87 -1.87
C MET A 1 -12.45 -20.71 -0.96
N LYS A 2 -13.12 -20.92 0.19
CA LYS A 2 -13.49 -19.82 1.12
C LYS A 2 -12.30 -19.27 1.90
N VAL A 3 -11.46 -20.15 2.44
CA VAL A 3 -10.28 -19.81 3.25
C VAL A 3 -9.27 -18.91 2.52
N LEU A 4 -9.02 -19.15 1.22
CA LEU A 4 -8.14 -18.31 0.40
C LEU A 4 -8.66 -16.88 0.26
N LYS A 5 -9.99 -16.71 0.15
CA LYS A 5 -10.62 -15.38 0.10
C LYS A 5 -10.53 -14.66 1.44
N GLU A 6 -10.71 -15.39 2.55
CA GLU A 6 -10.55 -14.82 3.89
C GLU A 6 -9.11 -14.42 4.18
N ILE A 7 -8.13 -15.27 3.89
CA ILE A 7 -6.71 -14.96 4.07
C ILE A 7 -6.32 -13.76 3.19
N TYR A 8 -6.84 -13.68 1.98
CA TYR A 8 -6.60 -12.53 1.11
C TYR A 8 -7.22 -11.24 1.66
N GLY A 9 -8.47 -11.29 2.13
CA GLY A 9 -9.16 -10.15 2.72
C GLY A 9 -8.51 -9.66 4.01
N VAL A 10 -8.20 -10.58 4.92
CA VAL A 10 -7.46 -10.30 6.16
C VAL A 10 -6.07 -9.77 5.86
N GLY A 11 -5.37 -10.34 4.87
CA GLY A 11 -4.07 -9.88 4.41
C GLY A 11 -4.12 -8.43 3.92
N ILE A 12 -5.08 -8.08 3.08
CA ILE A 12 -5.26 -6.70 2.60
C ILE A 12 -5.56 -5.73 3.74
N LEU A 13 -6.42 -6.11 4.69
CA LEU A 13 -6.74 -5.26 5.83
C LEU A 13 -5.52 -5.07 6.76
N PHE A 14 -4.78 -6.16 6.99
CA PHE A 14 -3.54 -6.15 7.75
C PHE A 14 -2.49 -5.25 7.08
N PHE A 15 -2.24 -5.43 5.78
CA PHE A 15 -1.32 -4.59 5.02
C PHE A 15 -1.77 -3.14 5.01
N TYR A 16 -3.08 -2.85 4.95
CA TYR A 16 -3.60 -1.47 4.98
C TYR A 16 -3.18 -0.72 6.26
N TYR A 17 -3.25 -1.38 7.42
CA TYR A 17 -2.85 -0.80 8.71
C TYR A 17 -1.33 -0.87 8.96
N MET A 18 -0.71 -2.00 8.63
CA MET A 18 0.69 -2.26 8.96
C MET A 18 1.69 -1.68 7.95
N LYS A 19 1.26 -1.26 6.74
CA LYS A 19 2.20 -0.79 5.70
C LYS A 19 3.13 0.30 6.19
N TYR A 20 2.65 1.26 6.97
CA TYR A 20 3.46 2.38 7.45
C TYR A 20 4.46 1.94 8.52
N ILE A 21 4.02 1.05 9.43
CA ILE A 21 4.89 0.49 10.46
C ILE A 21 6.01 -0.34 9.82
N ILE A 22 5.71 -1.13 8.78
CA ILE A 22 6.73 -1.89 8.06
C ILE A 22 7.62 -0.96 7.23
N LEU A 23 7.05 0.05 6.55
CA LEU A 23 7.80 0.99 5.70
C LEU A 23 8.83 1.80 6.47
N PHE A 24 8.45 2.32 7.64
CA PHE A 24 9.32 3.13 8.49
C PHE A 24 10.08 2.29 9.51
N GLY A 25 9.47 1.22 10.02
CA GLY A 25 10.10 0.31 10.96
C GLY A 25 11.29 -0.42 10.34
N TRP A 26 11.19 -0.91 9.10
CA TRP A 26 12.30 -1.61 8.45
C TRP A 26 13.59 -0.76 8.34
N PRO A 27 13.57 0.46 7.78
CA PRO A 27 14.76 1.32 7.77
C PRO A 27 15.16 1.76 9.18
N LEU A 28 14.22 1.98 10.10
CA LEU A 28 14.56 2.32 11.50
C LEU A 28 15.31 1.19 12.20
N LEU A 29 14.92 -0.07 12.01
CA LEU A 29 15.64 -1.23 12.54
C LEU A 29 17.00 -1.41 11.86
N ARG A 30 17.09 -1.14 10.55
CA ARG A 30 18.33 -1.30 9.78
C ARG A 30 19.38 -0.24 10.13
N TYR A 31 18.98 1.02 10.24
CA TYR A 31 19.88 2.14 10.51
C TYR A 31 20.05 2.44 12.01
N GLY A 32 19.07 2.08 12.85
CA GLY A 32 19.10 2.38 14.30
C GLY A 32 19.62 1.25 15.17
N LEU A 33 19.50 -0.02 14.72
CA LEU A 33 19.85 -1.19 15.54
C LEU A 33 20.86 -2.14 14.85
N GLU A 34 21.38 -1.78 13.67
CA GLU A 34 22.27 -2.63 12.84
C GLU A 34 21.76 -4.08 12.72
N TYR A 35 20.43 -4.23 12.63
CA TYR A 35 19.81 -5.53 12.63
C TYR A 35 20.22 -6.30 11.39
N LYS A 36 20.63 -7.56 11.57
CA LYS A 36 21.17 -8.43 10.52
C LYS A 36 20.25 -8.43 9.30
N ASP A 37 20.86 -8.28 8.13
CA ASP A 37 20.14 -8.20 6.86
C ASP A 37 19.41 -9.51 6.56
N ASN A 38 18.11 -9.51 6.83
CA ASN A 38 17.24 -10.65 6.57
C ASN A 38 16.52 -10.46 5.24
N ILE A 39 16.87 -11.28 4.24
CA ILE A 39 16.28 -11.25 2.89
C ILE A 39 14.73 -11.29 2.93
N ILE A 40 14.18 -12.04 3.89
CA ILE A 40 12.73 -12.21 4.11
C ILE A 40 12.05 -10.88 4.39
N MET A 41 12.62 -10.08 5.28
CA MET A 41 12.03 -8.81 5.66
C MET A 41 12.19 -7.76 4.57
N ASN A 42 13.27 -7.84 3.78
CA ASN A 42 13.43 -7.00 2.61
C ASN A 42 12.37 -7.31 1.54
N ILE A 43 12.09 -8.59 1.28
CA ILE A 43 11.00 -9.02 0.38
C ILE A 43 9.64 -8.56 0.92
N LEU A 44 9.38 -8.71 2.22
CA LEU A 44 8.13 -8.27 2.84
C LEU A 44 7.94 -6.75 2.73
N TRP A 45 9.01 -5.98 2.90
CA TRP A 45 9.02 -4.54 2.73
C TRP A 45 8.75 -4.13 1.27
N VAL A 46 9.42 -4.76 0.30
CA VAL A 46 9.19 -4.53 -1.14
C VAL A 46 7.74 -4.86 -1.52
N PHE A 47 7.17 -5.93 -0.96
CA PHE A 47 5.77 -6.32 -1.20
C PHE A 47 4.79 -5.26 -0.66
N CYS A 48 5.02 -4.73 0.54
CA CYS A 48 4.29 -3.58 1.08
C CYS A 48 4.40 -2.35 0.18
N LEU A 49 5.57 -2.09 -0.39
CA LEU A 49 5.83 -0.95 -1.26
C LEU A 49 5.06 -1.06 -2.59
N ILE A 50 5.04 -2.25 -3.19
CA ILE A 50 4.26 -2.52 -4.42
C ILE A 50 2.76 -2.37 -4.16
N LEU A 51 2.25 -2.90 -3.03
CA LEU A 51 0.84 -2.72 -2.65
C LEU A 51 0.49 -1.23 -2.47
N MET A 52 1.37 -0.46 -1.82
CA MET A 52 1.24 0.99 -1.68
C MET A 52 1.19 1.72 -3.02
N ILE A 53 2.13 1.41 -3.92
CA ILE A 53 2.17 1.99 -5.26
C ILE A 53 0.88 1.65 -5.98
N LYS A 54 0.41 0.40 -5.91
CA LYS A 54 -0.85 0.00 -6.53
C LYS A 54 -2.03 0.80 -5.98
N ASP A 55 -2.13 0.99 -4.66
CA ASP A 55 -3.19 1.80 -4.02
C ASP A 55 -3.13 3.27 -4.46
N ILE A 56 -1.93 3.86 -4.48
CA ILE A 56 -1.70 5.23 -4.96
C ILE A 56 -2.06 5.35 -6.43
N VAL A 57 -1.60 4.43 -7.28
CA VAL A 57 -1.91 4.40 -8.71
C VAL A 57 -3.41 4.22 -8.92
N TYR A 58 -4.07 3.32 -8.19
CA TYR A 58 -5.51 3.14 -8.29
C TYR A 58 -6.25 4.43 -7.89
N LYS A 59 -5.83 5.07 -6.80
CA LYS A 59 -6.40 6.34 -6.34
C LYS A 59 -6.10 7.49 -7.30
N PHE A 60 -4.92 7.52 -7.93
CA PHE A 60 -4.52 8.58 -8.86
C PHE A 60 -5.15 8.41 -10.25
N VAL A 61 -5.24 7.17 -10.74
CA VAL A 61 -5.86 6.79 -12.01
C VAL A 61 -7.39 6.90 -11.94
N LEU A 62 -8.04 6.40 -10.88
CA LEU A 62 -9.49 6.58 -10.72
C LEU A 62 -9.86 8.03 -10.39
N LYS A 63 -9.03 8.78 -9.66
CA LYS A 63 -9.28 10.22 -9.44
C LYS A 63 -9.13 11.01 -10.74
N LYS A 64 -8.29 10.57 -11.67
CA LYS A 64 -8.23 11.16 -13.02
C LYS A 64 -9.54 10.95 -13.80
N SER A 65 -10.22 9.81 -13.63
CA SER A 65 -11.54 9.59 -14.25
C SER A 65 -12.65 10.49 -13.70
N TYR A 66 -12.54 10.99 -12.46
CA TYR A 66 -13.49 11.98 -11.91
C TYR A 66 -13.08 13.44 -12.21
N CYS A 67 -11.94 13.68 -12.85
CA CYS A 67 -11.46 15.00 -13.25
C CYS A 67 -11.22 15.11 -14.76
N ASP A 68 -11.97 14.34 -15.57
CA ASP A 68 -11.95 14.46 -17.03
C ASP A 68 -13.36 14.34 -17.65
N SER A 69 -14.38 14.71 -16.89
CA SER A 69 -15.73 14.91 -17.44
C SER A 69 -16.36 16.14 -16.81
N SER A 70 -16.39 17.20 -17.62
CA SER A 70 -17.18 18.44 -17.51
C SER A 70 -16.86 19.36 -16.31
N SER A 71 -16.48 20.62 -16.54
CA SER A 71 -17.41 21.63 -17.04
C SER A 71 -18.85 21.46 -16.49
N CYS A 72 -19.04 21.22 -15.18
CA CYS A 72 -20.30 21.54 -14.53
C CYS A 72 -20.41 23.06 -14.39
N SER A 73 -20.69 23.70 -15.54
CA SER A 73 -21.47 24.91 -15.59
C SER A 73 -22.82 24.60 -14.94
N SER A 74 -23.00 24.99 -13.68
CA SER A 74 -24.31 25.44 -13.24
C SER A 74 -24.25 26.94 -13.05
N LYS A 75 -24.47 27.65 -14.16
CA LYS A 75 -25.03 29.00 -14.12
C LYS A 75 -26.35 28.93 -13.34
N LYS A 76 -26.42 29.51 -12.16
CA LYS A 76 -27.26 30.66 -11.77
C LYS A 76 -27.25 30.81 -10.26
#